data_AF-A0A419IX79-F1
#
_entry.id   AF-A0A419IX79-F1
#
_cell.length_a   1.000
_cell.length_b   1.000
_cell.length_c   1.000
_cell.angle_alpha   90.00
_cell.angle_beta   90.00
_cell.angle_gamma   90.00
#
_symmetry.space_group_name_H-M   'P 1'
#
loop_
_entity.id
_entity.type
_entity.pdbx_description
1 polymer ?
#
loop_
_entity_poly.entity_id
_entity_poly.type
_entity_poly.pdbx_seq_one_letter_code
_entity_poly.pdbx_strand_id
1 'polypeptide(L)' 'MPAYEYECNACGRDFTLFLTLREYDEISELKCPHCGSDKVQRMFTGFFAKTSRKS' A
#
# COMPACT_ATOMS: atom_id res chain seq x y z
N MET A 1 6.36 -9.63 -7.82
CA MET A 1 5.72 -8.31 -7.92
C MET A 1 5.49 -7.82 -6.50
N PRO A 2 6.08 -6.67 -6.10
CA PRO A 2 5.84 -6.11 -4.76
C PRO A 2 4.37 -5.72 -4.63
N ALA A 3 3.70 -6.24 -3.61
CA ALA A 3 2.38 -5.78 -3.21
C ALA A 3 2.58 -4.60 -2.26
N TYR A 4 1.96 -3.46 -2.58
CA TYR A 4 1.96 -2.29 -1.73
C TYR A 4 0.56 -2.14 -1.15
N GLU A 5 0.45 -2.19 0.16
CA GLU A 5 -0.80 -1.95 0.85
C GLU A 5 -0.98 -0.45 1.10
N TYR A 6 -2.20 0.01 0.88
CA TYR A 6 -2.59 1.40 1.06
C TYR A 6 -3.86 1.44 1.89
N GLU A 7 -4.00 2.49 2.71
CA GLU A 7 -5.20 2.79 3.47
C GLU A 7 -5.69 4.19 3.10
N CYS A 8 -6.98 4.33 2.84
CA CYS A 8 -7.59 5.63 2.66
C CYS A 8 -8.01 6.22 4.00
N ASN A 9 -7.45 7.37 4.38
CA ASN A 9 -7.84 8.11 5.58
C ASN A 9 -9.23 8.76 5.49
N ALA A 10 -9.76 8.95 4.27
CA ALA A 10 -11.06 9.58 4.08
C ALA A 10 -12.23 8.60 4.29
N CYS A 11 -12.06 7.34 3.90
CA CYS A 11 -13.11 6.32 4.03
C CYS A 11 -12.75 5.14 4.95
N GLY A 12 -11.51 5.10 5.46
CA GLY A 12 -11.02 4.05 6.35
C GLY A 12 -10.92 2.68 5.70
N ARG A 13 -10.80 2.61 4.36
CA ARG A 13 -10.68 1.36 3.61
C ARG A 13 -9.25 1.10 3.20
N ASP A 14 -8.79 -0.11 3.46
CA ASP A 14 -7.55 -0.68 2.96
C ASP A 14 -7.73 -1.23 1.54
N PHE A 15 -6.67 -1.13 0.73
CA PHE A 15 -6.58 -1.71 -0.60
C PHE A 15 -5.15 -2.05 -0.96
N THR A 16 -4.95 -3.15 -1.68
CA THR A 16 -3.64 -3.60 -2.11
C THR A 16 -3.43 -3.26 -3.58
N LEU A 17 -2.31 -2.60 -3.89
CA LEU A 17 -1.90 -2.30 -5.26
C LEU A 17 -0.64 -3.07 -5.62
N PHE A 18 -0.70 -3.75 -6.76
CA PHE A 18 0.45 -4.41 -7.38
C PHE A 18 1.10 -3.43 -8.36
N LEU A 19 1.92 -2.52 -7.84
CA LEU A 19 2.61 -1.52 -8.66
C LEU A 19 3.98 -2.04 -9.08
N THR A 20 4.36 -1.81 -10.33
CA THR A 20 5.79 -1.87 -10.70
C THR A 20 6.50 -0.59 -10.27
N LEU A 21 7.83 -0.64 -10.13
CA LEU A 21 8.63 0.53 -9.75
C LEU A 21 8.42 1.73 -10.68
N ARG A 22 8.06 1.50 -11.94
CA ARG A 22 7.75 2.56 -12.92
C ARG A 22 6.43 3.25 -12.60
N GLU A 23 5.38 2.50 -12.32
CA GLU A 23 4.08 3.06 -11.91
C GLU A 23 4.16 3.78 -10.56
N TYR A 24 5.04 3.33 -9.65
CA TYR A 24 5.28 4.03 -8.39
C TYR A 24 5.92 5.42 -8.59
N ASP A 25 6.81 5.57 -9.57
CA ASP A 25 7.49 6.83 -9.89
C ASP A 25 6.57 7.80 -10.66
N GLU A 26 5.73 7.25 -11.56
CA GLU A 26 4.78 8.04 -12.35
C GLU A 26 3.55 8.52 -11.55
N ILE A 27 3.09 7.75 -10.56
CA ILE A 27 1.89 8.10 -9.81
C ILE A 27 2.25 9.00 -8.62
N SER A 28 2.28 10.31 -8.89
CA SER A 28 2.42 11.35 -7.87
C SER A 28 1.18 11.51 -6.99
N GLU A 29 -0.01 11.16 -7.51
CA GLU A 29 -1.31 11.33 -6.84
C GLU A 29 -2.11 10.03 -6.88
N LEU A 30 -1.85 9.14 -5.92
CA LEU A 30 -2.72 8.00 -5.68
C LEU A 30 -4.07 8.49 -5.15
N LYS A 31 -5.16 8.14 -5.83
CA LYS A 31 -6.53 8.42 -5.38
C LYS A 31 -7.19 7.14 -4.91
N CYS A 32 -7.97 7.22 -3.84
CA CYS A 32 -8.73 6.08 -3.35
C CYS A 32 -9.78 5.66 -4.40
N PRO A 33 -9.80 4.40 -4.86
CA PRO A 33 -10.79 3.94 -5.85
C PRO A 33 -12.23 3.91 -5.30
N HIS A 34 -12.41 3.98 -3.99
CA HIS A 34 -13.73 3.95 -3.35
C HIS A 34 -14.38 5.32 -3.17
N CYS A 35 -13.59 6.36 -2.91
CA CYS A 35 -14.12 7.69 -2.58
C CYS A 35 -13.52 8.83 -3.42
N GLY A 36 -12.48 8.55 -4.21
CA GLY A 36 -11.80 9.56 -5.03
C GLY A 36 -10.91 10.53 -4.24
N SER A 37 -10.76 10.36 -2.92
CA SER A 37 -9.89 11.22 -2.11
C SER A 37 -8.42 10.96 -2.40
N ASP A 38 -7.63 12.03 -2.40
CA ASP A 38 -6.16 12.04 -2.45
C ASP A 38 -5.51 11.63 -1.11
N LYS A 39 -6.29 11.51 -0.04
CA LYS A 39 -5.82 11.16 1.31
C LYS A 39 -5.64 9.65 1.48
N VAL A 40 -4.67 9.08 0.76
CA VAL A 40 -4.26 7.68 0.90
C VAL A 40 -2.85 7.60 1.49
N GLN A 41 -2.67 6.69 2.44
CA GLN A 41 -1.39 6.44 3.10
C GLN A 41 -0.93 5.02 2.81
N ARG A 42 0.39 4.84 2.70
CA ARG A 42 1.00 3.52 2.52
C ARG A 42 0.97 2.77 3.84
N MET A 43 0.23 1.68 3.86
CA MET A 43 0.35 0.66 4.88
C MET A 43 1.53 -0.21 4.48
N PHE A 44 2.72 0.09 4.99
CA PHE A 44 3.78 -0.89 4.98
C PHE A 44 3.42 -1.91 6.05
N THR A 45 2.70 -2.98 5.67
CA THR A 45 2.65 -4.14 6.56
C THR A 45 4.09 -4.62 6.65
N GLY A 46 4.68 -4.38 7.82
CA GLY A 46 6.03 -4.82 8.08
C GLY A 46 6.04 -6.32 7.83
N PHE A 47 6.73 -6.76 6.78
CA PHE A 47 7.13 -8.14 6.64
C PHE A 47 8.01 -8.44 7.85
N PHE A 48 7.40 -8.79 8.98
CA PHE A 48 8.08 -9.49 10.04
C PHE A 48 8.39 -10.84 9.42
N ALA A 49 9.58 -10.95 8.82
CA ALA A 49 10.15 -12.25 8.53
C ALA A 49 10.11 -13.00 9.87
N LYS A 50 9.15 -13.92 10.01
CA LYS A 50 9.16 -14.92 11.07
C LYS A 50 10.42 -15.73 10.81
N THR A 51 11.55 -15.21 11.27
CA THR A 51 12.73 -16.01 11.50
C THR A 51 12.27 -16.97 12.58
N SER A 52 11.89 -18.17 12.15
CA SER A 52 11.72 -19.27 13.07
C SER A 52 13.09 -19.42 13.71
N ARG A 53 13.22 -18.88 14.93
CA ARG A 53 14.39 -19.02 15.77
C ARG A 53 14.50 -20.51 16.07
N LYS A 54 15.22 -21.23 15.20
CA LYS A 54 15.53 -22.64 15.39
C LYS A 54 16.61 -22.68 16.47
N SER A 55 16.16 -22.91 17.71
CA SER A 55 17.03 -23.26 18.84
C SER A 55 17.60 -24.66 18.66
#